data_AF-A0A536CB25-F1
#
_entry.id   AF-A0A536CB25-F1
#
_cell.length_a   1.000
_cell.length_b   1.000
_cell.length_c   1.000
_cell.angle_alpha   90.00
_cell.angle_beta   90.00
_cell.angle_gamma   90.00
#
_symmetry.space_group_name_H-M   'P 1'
#
loop_
_entity.id
_entity.type
_entity.pdbx_description
1 polymer ?
#
loop_
_entity_poly.entity_id
_entity_poly.type
_entity_poly.pdbx_seq_one_letter_code
_entity_poly.pdbx_strand_id
1 'polypeptide(L)'
;MDRPGRGARLLCRWTANWSGRRARSLRTRTQRIPGGCGSTRARCLVRWITRRNIHVDRTSCPWLIRKFIDPQAEFFFVDTSTDPTTLDGHTFDMRGAEYGHEGDLCTFQVMLERHGLTNDAALLEMGRIIRDADVPPSRTRRQEAGGLDALIRGFQLSIPDDHEKLVLTRPLYDALYAYCQGKVSEARPRPGAPRPRLRYIQRVNTHLEHDEG
;
A
#
# COMPACT_ATOMS: atom_id res chain seq x y z
N MET A 1 -50.32 19.29 33.14
CA MET A 1 -49.95 18.64 31.87
C MET A 1 -49.28 19.70 31.03
N ASP A 2 -48.01 19.67 30.63
CA ASP A 2 -46.96 18.66 30.70
C ASP A 2 -45.60 19.37 30.48
N ARG A 3 -44.50 18.85 31.02
CA ARG A 3 -43.09 19.24 30.68
C ARG A 3 -42.48 18.11 29.82
N PRO A 4 -41.21 18.15 29.38
CA PRO A 4 -40.49 19.09 28.51
C PRO A 4 -39.70 18.37 27.38
N GLY A 5 -39.14 19.08 26.39
CA GLY A 5 -38.25 18.50 25.37
C GLY A 5 -36.90 19.20 25.31
N ARG A 6 -35.87 18.60 25.93
CA ARG A 6 -34.47 19.04 25.91
C ARG A 6 -33.81 18.70 24.57
N GLY A 7 -33.24 19.72 23.89
CA GLY A 7 -32.37 19.51 22.73
C GLY A 7 -31.00 18.97 23.15
N ALA A 8 -30.73 17.71 22.82
CA ALA A 8 -29.42 17.11 22.96
C ALA A 8 -28.54 17.48 21.75
N ARG A 9 -27.50 18.28 21.97
CA ARG A 9 -26.42 18.50 21.00
C ARG A 9 -25.53 17.26 20.98
N LEU A 10 -25.55 16.51 19.89
CA LEU A 10 -24.60 15.42 19.64
C LEU A 10 -23.25 16.04 19.22
N LEU A 11 -22.38 16.24 20.20
CA LEU A 11 -20.95 16.45 19.99
C LEU A 11 -20.32 15.08 19.69
N CYS A 12 -20.16 14.73 18.41
CA CYS A 12 -19.31 13.59 18.02
C CYS A 12 -17.84 13.96 18.24
N ARG A 13 -17.31 13.53 19.39
CA ARG A 13 -15.90 13.63 19.76
C ARG A 13 -15.17 12.46 19.08
N TRP A 14 -14.39 12.76 18.04
CA TRP A 14 -13.49 11.78 17.43
C TRP A 14 -12.35 11.48 18.40
N THR A 15 -12.43 10.35 19.11
CA THR A 15 -11.26 9.75 19.77
C THR A 15 -10.91 8.48 19.01
N ALA A 16 -9.91 8.56 18.13
CA ALA A 16 -9.34 7.41 17.46
C ALA A 16 -8.56 6.57 18.48
N ASN A 17 -9.15 5.47 18.94
CA ASN A 17 -8.45 4.44 19.69
C ASN A 17 -8.72 3.10 18.98
N TRP A 18 -7.95 2.83 17.93
CA TRP A 18 -8.00 1.58 17.18
C TRP A 18 -7.07 0.57 17.84
N SER A 19 -7.63 -0.28 18.71
CA SER A 19 -6.98 -1.48 19.22
C SER A 19 -7.06 -2.58 18.15
N GLY A 20 -5.91 -2.89 17.55
CA GLY A 20 -5.79 -3.90 16.50
C GLY A 20 -6.17 -5.31 16.96
N ARG A 21 -7.19 -5.89 16.33
CA ARG A 21 -7.45 -7.34 16.37
C ARG A 21 -6.35 -8.06 15.58
N ARG A 22 -5.66 -8.98 16.27
CA ARG A 22 -4.55 -9.79 15.74
C ARG A 22 -5.08 -10.84 14.76
N ALA A 23 -4.66 -10.77 13.49
CA ALA A 23 -4.80 -11.86 12.54
C ALA A 23 -3.76 -12.96 12.87
N ARG A 24 -4.20 -14.23 12.94
CA ARG A 24 -3.33 -15.39 13.16
C ARG A 24 -2.49 -15.63 11.91
N SER A 25 -1.16 -15.54 12.04
CA SER A 25 -0.24 -15.93 10.97
C SER A 25 -0.18 -17.45 10.85
N LEU A 26 -0.44 -17.97 9.65
CA LEU A 26 -0.02 -19.32 9.27
C LEU A 26 1.50 -19.32 9.14
N ARG A 27 2.16 -20.23 9.88
CA ARG A 27 3.62 -20.37 9.89
C ARG A 27 4.06 -21.04 8.60
N THR A 28 4.78 -20.33 7.74
CA THR A 28 5.64 -20.93 6.72
C THR A 28 7.08 -21.01 7.26
N ARG A 29 7.69 -22.17 7.05
CA ARG A 29 8.99 -22.57 7.60
C ARG A 29 10.11 -21.94 6.76
N THR A 30 10.67 -20.81 7.23
CA THR A 30 11.86 -20.20 6.64
C THR A 30 13.08 -21.08 6.90
N GLN A 31 13.82 -21.44 5.84
CA GLN A 31 15.10 -22.13 5.96
C GLN A 31 16.18 -21.18 6.52
N ARG A 32 17.02 -21.70 7.42
CA ARG A 32 18.12 -20.97 8.08
C ARG A 32 19.35 -20.92 7.17
N ILE A 33 19.96 -19.75 7.06
CA ILE A 33 21.35 -19.56 6.61
C ILE A 33 22.26 -19.52 7.86
N PRO A 34 23.38 -20.27 7.94
CA PRO A 34 24.21 -20.31 9.15
C PRO A 34 25.42 -19.36 9.14
N GLY A 35 25.57 -18.63 10.27
CA GLY A 35 26.83 -18.24 10.97
C GLY A 35 27.69 -17.10 10.37
N GLY A 36 28.23 -16.13 11.11
CA GLY A 36 28.31 -15.84 12.55
C GLY A 36 29.41 -14.79 12.86
N CYS A 37 29.47 -14.34 14.13
CA CYS A 37 30.43 -13.41 14.78
C CYS A 37 30.15 -11.91 14.56
N GLY A 38 30.06 -11.00 15.53
CA GLY A 38 30.29 -11.00 16.98
C GLY A 38 30.66 -9.56 17.39
N SER A 39 29.68 -8.72 17.73
CA SER A 39 29.86 -7.40 18.37
C SER A 39 28.48 -6.83 18.73
N THR A 40 28.38 -6.04 19.79
CA THR A 40 27.18 -5.36 20.33
C THR A 40 26.24 -4.93 19.21
N ARG A 41 25.01 -5.47 19.17
CA ARG A 41 24.04 -5.30 18.07
C ARG A 41 23.63 -3.83 17.89
N ALA A 42 24.48 -3.03 17.24
CA ALA A 42 24.00 -1.98 16.36
C ALA A 42 23.10 -2.69 15.34
N ARG A 43 21.79 -2.50 15.49
CA ARG A 43 20.81 -3.07 14.58
C ARG A 43 21.14 -2.47 13.21
N CYS A 44 21.72 -3.26 12.30
CA CYS A 44 21.94 -2.83 10.92
C CYS A 44 20.55 -2.72 10.29
N LEU A 45 19.96 -1.53 10.37
CA LEU A 45 18.70 -1.22 9.72
C LEU A 45 18.98 -1.19 8.22
N VAL A 46 18.16 -1.91 7.47
CA VAL A 46 18.30 -1.97 6.01
C VAL A 46 17.75 -0.67 5.44
N ARG A 47 18.60 0.07 4.73
CA ARG A 47 18.26 1.34 4.11
C ARG A 47 17.64 1.09 2.74
N TRP A 48 16.52 1.75 2.49
CA TRP A 48 15.82 1.76 1.20
C TRP A 48 15.80 3.19 0.67
N ILE A 49 16.33 3.40 -0.53
CA ILE A 49 16.66 4.75 -1.01
C ILE A 49 15.99 5.01 -2.37
N THR A 50 15.34 6.17 -2.50
CA THR A 50 14.73 6.61 -3.76
C THR A 50 14.84 8.12 -3.91
N ARG A 51 14.34 8.68 -5.01
CA ARG A 51 14.34 10.13 -5.27
C ARG A 51 13.27 10.85 -4.44
N ARG A 52 13.57 12.07 -4.04
CA ARG A 52 12.61 13.01 -3.44
C ARG A 52 11.42 13.30 -4.36
N ASN A 53 10.39 13.90 -3.78
CA ASN A 53 9.13 14.26 -4.43
C ASN A 53 8.38 13.02 -4.94
N ILE A 54 8.09 12.11 -4.01
CA ILE A 54 7.58 10.78 -4.31
C ILE A 54 6.20 10.77 -4.97
N HIS A 55 6.01 9.85 -5.92
CA HIS A 55 4.76 9.60 -6.64
C HIS A 55 4.28 8.15 -6.41
N VAL A 56 3.41 7.63 -7.27
CA VAL A 56 2.72 6.33 -7.13
C VAL A 56 3.69 5.18 -6.80
N ASP A 57 4.70 4.89 -7.63
CA ASP A 57 5.64 3.79 -7.34
C ASP A 57 6.47 4.06 -6.06
N ARG A 58 6.98 5.30 -5.88
CA ARG A 58 7.76 5.69 -4.70
C ARG A 58 6.99 5.76 -3.38
N THR A 59 5.65 5.74 -3.40
CA THR A 59 4.81 5.67 -2.20
C THR A 59 4.26 4.27 -1.96
N SER A 60 4.00 3.50 -3.02
CA SER A 60 3.51 2.11 -2.92
C SER A 60 4.59 1.11 -2.54
N CYS A 61 5.82 1.25 -3.08
CA CYS A 61 6.93 0.36 -2.75
C CYS A 61 7.28 0.40 -1.25
N PRO A 62 7.37 1.57 -0.57
CA PRO A 62 7.57 1.61 0.88
C PRO A 62 6.49 0.91 1.70
N TRP A 63 5.23 0.95 1.24
CA TRP A 63 4.15 0.18 1.87
C TRP A 63 4.37 -1.33 1.71
N LEU A 64 4.72 -1.79 0.50
CA LEU A 64 5.01 -3.20 0.22
C LEU A 64 6.18 -3.69 1.06
N ILE A 65 7.28 -2.92 1.07
CA ILE A 65 8.50 -3.24 1.79
C ILE A 65 8.19 -3.40 3.27
N ARG A 66 7.57 -2.40 3.92
CA ARG A 66 7.26 -2.48 5.36
C ARG A 66 6.32 -3.61 5.74
N LYS A 67 5.43 -4.03 4.84
CA LYS A 67 4.38 -5.00 5.15
C LYS A 67 4.78 -6.44 4.86
N PHE A 68 5.59 -6.67 3.83
CA PHE A 68 5.87 -8.02 3.32
C PHE A 68 7.36 -8.37 3.21
N ILE A 69 8.26 -7.39 3.14
CA ILE A 69 9.69 -7.63 2.86
C ILE A 69 10.52 -7.38 4.12
N ASP A 70 10.49 -6.14 4.63
CA ASP A 70 11.25 -5.71 5.80
C ASP A 70 10.44 -4.73 6.67
N PRO A 71 9.86 -5.22 7.79
CA PRO A 71 9.12 -4.38 8.74
C PRO A 71 9.95 -3.32 9.47
N GLN A 72 11.27 -3.35 9.38
CA GLN A 72 12.18 -2.38 10.02
C GLN A 72 12.89 -1.50 8.99
N ALA A 73 12.46 -1.52 7.74
CA ALA A 73 13.00 -0.70 6.67
C ALA A 73 12.96 0.80 7.01
N GLU A 74 14.11 1.45 6.82
CA GLU A 74 14.24 2.90 6.85
C GLU A 74 14.34 3.44 5.43
N PHE A 75 13.62 4.54 5.17
CA PHE A 75 13.56 5.15 3.84
C PHE A 75 14.37 6.43 3.81
N PHE A 76 15.14 6.63 2.76
CA PHE A 76 15.92 7.84 2.53
C PHE A 76 15.59 8.41 1.15
N PHE A 77 15.60 9.73 1.05
CA PHE A 77 15.25 10.43 -0.18
C PHE A 77 16.39 11.32 -0.67
N VAL A 78 16.86 11.04 -1.89
CA VAL A 78 17.99 11.75 -2.51
C VAL A 78 17.54 12.64 -3.67
N ASP A 79 18.43 13.52 -4.13
CA ASP A 79 18.19 14.35 -5.30
C ASP A 79 18.10 13.52 -6.59
N THR A 80 17.36 14.04 -7.56
CA THR A 80 17.13 13.39 -8.86
C THR A 80 18.41 13.11 -9.64
N SER A 81 19.47 13.90 -9.42
CA SER A 81 20.79 13.76 -10.05
C SER A 81 21.73 12.78 -9.36
N THR A 82 21.32 12.21 -8.22
CA THR A 82 22.17 11.30 -7.43
C THR A 82 22.38 9.98 -8.16
N ASP A 83 23.63 9.53 -8.26
CA ASP A 83 23.98 8.23 -8.82
C ASP A 83 23.69 7.11 -7.80
N PRO A 84 22.78 6.16 -8.09
CA PRO A 84 22.43 5.09 -7.15
C PRO A 84 23.60 4.17 -6.80
N THR A 85 24.64 4.08 -7.63
CA THR A 85 25.82 3.22 -7.35
C THR A 85 26.68 3.76 -6.20
N THR A 86 26.49 5.03 -5.83
CA THR A 86 27.20 5.70 -4.74
C THR A 86 26.50 5.55 -3.38
N LEU A 87 25.32 4.94 -3.36
CA LEU A 87 24.45 4.86 -2.20
C LEU A 87 24.60 3.52 -1.47
N ASP A 88 24.69 3.59 -0.15
CA ASP A 88 24.73 2.42 0.73
C ASP A 88 23.31 2.04 1.18
N GLY A 89 22.68 1.15 0.42
CA GLY A 89 21.31 0.65 0.65
C GLY A 89 20.63 0.12 -0.62
N HIS A 90 19.45 -0.46 -0.48
CA HIS A 90 18.64 -0.90 -1.61
C HIS A 90 18.00 0.29 -2.31
N THR A 91 18.36 0.52 -3.58
CA THR A 91 17.81 1.64 -4.36
C THR A 91 16.59 1.19 -5.16
N PHE A 92 15.57 2.05 -5.27
CA PHE A 92 14.36 1.71 -6.02
C PHE A 92 13.74 2.92 -6.74
N ASP A 93 13.01 2.65 -7.83
CA ASP A 93 12.30 3.62 -8.67
C ASP A 93 13.14 4.88 -8.97
N MET A 94 14.36 4.64 -9.45
CA MET A 94 15.23 5.65 -10.00
C MET A 94 16.11 5.04 -11.10
N ARG A 95 16.67 5.89 -11.96
CA ARG A 95 17.47 5.40 -13.09
C ARG A 95 18.71 4.69 -12.57
N GLY A 96 18.91 3.43 -12.97
CA GLY A 96 20.04 2.60 -12.50
C GLY A 96 19.86 2.02 -11.10
N ALA A 97 18.65 2.11 -10.52
CA ALA A 97 18.35 1.51 -9.23
C ALA A 97 18.45 -0.03 -9.27
N GLU A 98 18.66 -0.63 -8.10
CA GLU A 98 18.56 -2.08 -7.91
C GLU A 98 17.16 -2.59 -8.29
N TYR A 99 16.11 -1.90 -7.85
CA TYR A 99 14.72 -2.15 -8.23
C TYR A 99 14.21 -1.02 -9.13
N GLY A 100 14.30 -1.22 -10.44
CA GLY A 100 13.77 -0.29 -11.43
C GLY A 100 12.55 -0.85 -12.16
N HIS A 101 12.11 -0.15 -13.20
CA HIS A 101 11.17 -0.69 -14.17
C HIS A 101 11.91 -1.70 -15.06
N GLU A 102 11.28 -2.84 -15.32
CA GLU A 102 11.83 -3.90 -16.17
C GLU A 102 10.82 -4.28 -17.25
N GLY A 103 11.12 -3.95 -18.50
CA GLY A 103 10.15 -4.12 -19.60
C GLY A 103 8.84 -3.37 -19.30
N ASP A 104 7.74 -4.12 -19.23
CA ASP A 104 6.41 -3.59 -18.94
C ASP A 104 6.06 -3.59 -17.43
N LEU A 105 6.98 -4.01 -16.56
CA LEU A 105 6.76 -4.06 -15.12
C LEU A 105 7.18 -2.73 -14.47
N CYS A 106 6.30 -2.19 -13.63
CA CYS A 106 6.68 -1.10 -12.72
C CYS A 106 7.50 -1.65 -11.54
N THR A 107 8.14 -0.76 -10.79
CA THR A 107 9.05 -1.12 -9.68
C THR A 107 8.34 -1.99 -8.65
N PHE A 108 7.07 -1.70 -8.35
CA PHE A 108 6.26 -2.49 -7.43
C PHE A 108 6.14 -3.95 -7.88
N GLN A 109 5.89 -4.18 -9.18
CA GLN A 109 5.76 -5.53 -9.73
C GLN A 109 7.10 -6.27 -9.75
N VAL A 110 8.18 -5.58 -10.07
CA VAL A 110 9.54 -6.12 -9.99
C VAL A 110 9.86 -6.61 -8.57
N MET A 111 9.49 -5.83 -7.54
CA MET A 111 9.63 -6.26 -6.14
C MET A 111 8.79 -7.49 -5.81
N LEU A 112 7.56 -7.61 -6.34
CA LEU A 112 6.74 -8.80 -6.13
C LEU A 112 7.41 -10.06 -6.68
N GLU A 113 7.99 -9.99 -7.88
CA GLU A 113 8.67 -11.11 -8.53
C GLU A 113 9.94 -11.50 -7.76
N ARG A 114 10.82 -10.53 -7.49
CA ARG A 114 12.13 -10.78 -6.86
C ARG A 114 12.01 -11.27 -5.42
N HIS A 115 10.96 -10.87 -4.69
CA HIS A 115 10.71 -11.32 -3.31
C HIS A 115 9.73 -12.50 -3.20
N GLY A 116 9.30 -13.11 -4.31
CA GLY A 116 8.44 -14.30 -4.29
C GLY A 116 7.02 -14.06 -3.77
N LEU A 117 6.50 -12.85 -3.95
CA LEU A 117 5.17 -12.41 -3.49
C LEU A 117 4.07 -12.60 -4.54
N THR A 118 4.38 -13.21 -5.68
CA THR A 118 3.46 -13.39 -6.82
C THR A 118 2.34 -14.40 -6.57
N ASN A 119 2.40 -15.17 -5.49
CA ASN A 119 1.32 -16.09 -5.10
C ASN A 119 0.10 -15.36 -4.50
N ASP A 120 0.25 -14.10 -4.13
CA ASP A 120 -0.85 -13.29 -3.63
C ASP A 120 -1.58 -12.58 -4.79
N ALA A 121 -2.76 -13.10 -5.14
CA ALA A 121 -3.56 -12.57 -6.23
C ALA A 121 -3.98 -11.10 -6.01
N ALA A 122 -4.14 -10.66 -4.77
CA ALA A 122 -4.49 -9.29 -4.45
C ALA A 122 -3.30 -8.35 -4.66
N LEU A 123 -2.08 -8.76 -4.30
CA LEU A 123 -0.85 -8.01 -4.63
C LEU A 123 -0.66 -7.91 -6.14
N LEU A 124 -0.93 -8.98 -6.90
CA LEU A 124 -0.85 -8.94 -8.35
C LEU A 124 -1.86 -7.96 -8.97
N GLU A 125 -3.11 -7.94 -8.49
CA GLU A 125 -4.12 -7.00 -8.98
C GLU A 125 -3.78 -5.55 -8.60
N MET A 126 -3.29 -5.34 -7.37
CA MET A 126 -2.81 -4.05 -6.90
C MET A 126 -1.65 -3.54 -7.75
N GLY A 127 -0.68 -4.40 -8.07
CA GLY A 127 0.45 -4.06 -8.95
C GLY A 127 0.02 -3.62 -10.36
N ARG A 128 -1.06 -4.20 -10.91
CA ARG A 128 -1.62 -3.75 -12.19
C ARG A 128 -2.27 -2.37 -12.08
N ILE A 129 -2.96 -2.08 -10.98
CA ILE A 129 -3.55 -0.75 -10.73
C ILE A 129 -2.43 0.30 -10.58
N ILE A 130 -1.38 -0.03 -9.83
CA ILE A 130 -0.21 0.83 -9.58
C ILE A 130 0.51 1.14 -10.90
N ARG A 131 0.83 0.11 -11.70
CA ARG A 131 1.45 0.30 -13.03
C ARG A 131 0.61 1.21 -13.92
N ASP A 132 -0.69 0.95 -14.01
CA ASP A 132 -1.61 1.79 -14.79
C ASP A 132 -1.69 3.23 -14.24
N ALA A 133 -1.26 3.47 -13.00
CA ALA A 133 -1.25 4.77 -12.37
C ALA A 133 0.08 5.53 -12.46
N ASP A 134 1.19 4.80 -12.56
CA ASP A 134 2.53 5.38 -12.62
C ASP A 134 2.95 5.73 -14.07
N VAL A 135 2.39 5.04 -15.06
CA VAL A 135 2.67 5.26 -16.49
C VAL A 135 1.71 6.34 -17.07
N PRO A 136 2.16 7.19 -18.03
CA PRO A 136 1.31 8.18 -18.68
C PRO A 136 0.00 7.61 -19.22
N PRO A 137 -1.10 8.39 -19.20
CA PRO A 137 -2.44 7.87 -19.52
C PRO A 137 -2.51 7.26 -20.92
N SER A 138 -2.80 5.95 -21.00
CA SER A 138 -3.17 5.28 -22.25
C SER A 138 -4.70 5.30 -22.43
N ARG A 139 -5.19 5.02 -23.64
CA ARG A 139 -6.65 4.95 -23.93
C ARG A 139 -7.38 3.87 -23.12
N THR A 140 -6.66 2.92 -22.53
CA THR A 140 -7.21 1.79 -21.77
C THR A 140 -6.53 1.71 -20.40
N ARG A 141 -7.03 2.50 -19.45
CA ARG A 141 -6.58 2.52 -18.06
C ARG A 141 -7.68 2.00 -17.13
N ARG A 142 -7.31 1.27 -16.06
CA ARG A 142 -8.22 0.97 -14.95
C ARG A 142 -8.79 2.25 -14.32
N GLN A 143 -10.06 2.25 -13.92
CA GLN A 143 -10.68 3.42 -13.29
C GLN A 143 -10.01 3.72 -11.93
N GLU A 144 -9.68 2.66 -11.20
CA GLU A 144 -9.00 2.70 -9.91
C GLU A 144 -7.64 3.41 -10.01
N ALA A 145 -6.93 3.20 -11.12
CA ALA A 145 -5.64 3.84 -11.34
C ALA A 145 -5.79 5.36 -11.44
N GLY A 146 -6.82 5.86 -12.13
CA GLY A 146 -7.09 7.30 -12.24
C GLY A 146 -7.38 7.95 -10.88
N GLY A 147 -8.14 7.27 -10.02
CA GLY A 147 -8.41 7.74 -8.66
C GLY A 147 -7.17 7.72 -7.78
N LEU A 148 -6.40 6.64 -7.81
CA LEU A 148 -5.15 6.52 -7.04
C LEU A 148 -4.18 7.65 -7.39
N ASP A 149 -3.99 7.89 -8.67
CA ASP A 149 -3.10 8.92 -9.21
C ASP A 149 -3.56 10.33 -8.86
N ALA A 150 -4.87 10.62 -8.89
CA ALA A 150 -5.41 11.89 -8.41
C ALA A 150 -5.10 12.12 -6.92
N LEU A 151 -5.26 11.09 -6.08
CA LEU A 151 -4.97 11.17 -4.64
C LEU A 151 -3.47 11.35 -4.36
N ILE A 152 -2.62 10.55 -5.01
CA ILE A 152 -1.16 10.65 -4.82
C ILE A 152 -0.62 11.98 -5.32
N ARG A 153 -1.09 12.50 -6.46
CA ARG A 153 -0.77 13.88 -6.89
C ARG A 153 -1.23 14.92 -5.88
N GLY A 154 -2.41 14.74 -5.28
CA GLY A 154 -2.90 15.60 -4.20
C GLY A 154 -1.93 15.65 -3.02
N PHE A 155 -1.41 14.49 -2.58
CA PHE A 155 -0.38 14.43 -1.53
C PHE A 155 0.94 15.07 -1.95
N GLN A 156 1.36 14.87 -3.20
CA GLN A 156 2.57 15.48 -3.75
C GLN A 156 2.51 17.02 -3.74
N LEU A 157 1.35 17.58 -4.07
CA LEU A 157 1.13 19.03 -4.12
C LEU A 157 0.90 19.67 -2.74
N SER A 158 0.37 18.93 -1.77
CA SER A 158 -0.04 19.47 -0.48
C SER A 158 0.97 19.24 0.65
N ILE A 159 1.85 18.25 0.53
CA ILE A 159 2.79 17.86 1.60
C ILE A 159 4.22 17.97 1.07
N PRO A 160 5.05 18.88 1.59
CA PRO A 160 6.45 19.00 1.15
C PRO A 160 7.31 17.80 1.57
N ASP A 161 7.17 17.31 2.81
CA ASP A 161 7.99 16.23 3.36
C ASP A 161 7.60 14.85 2.79
N ASP A 162 8.58 14.11 2.25
CA ASP A 162 8.35 12.77 1.71
C ASP A 162 8.13 11.72 2.81
N HIS A 163 8.69 11.90 4.00
CA HIS A 163 8.43 11.00 5.12
C HIS A 163 6.97 11.11 5.59
N GLU A 164 6.46 12.33 5.70
CA GLU A 164 5.06 12.58 6.03
C GLU A 164 4.11 12.00 4.96
N LYS A 165 4.44 12.15 3.66
CA LYS A 165 3.69 11.49 2.58
C LYS A 165 3.59 9.99 2.81
N LEU A 166 4.69 9.29 3.14
CA LEU A 166 4.66 7.84 3.39
C LEU A 166 3.72 7.45 4.54
N VAL A 167 3.67 8.26 5.60
CA VAL A 167 2.75 8.03 6.74
C VAL A 167 1.30 8.17 6.29
N LEU A 168 0.99 9.21 5.52
CA LEU A 168 -0.38 9.53 5.10
C LEU A 168 -0.89 8.64 3.96
N THR A 169 -0.02 8.17 3.07
CA THR A 169 -0.39 7.24 2.00
C THR A 169 -0.49 5.79 2.46
N ARG A 170 0.06 5.43 3.63
CA ARG A 170 -0.03 4.06 4.17
C ARG A 170 -1.47 3.54 4.28
N PRO A 171 -2.42 4.23 4.96
CA PRO A 171 -3.80 3.75 5.05
C PRO A 171 -4.50 3.67 3.69
N LEU A 172 -4.14 4.53 2.73
CA LEU A 172 -4.63 4.45 1.36
C LEU A 172 -4.24 3.12 0.70
N TYR A 173 -2.98 2.70 0.84
CA TYR A 173 -2.52 1.42 0.30
C TYR A 173 -3.07 0.21 1.07
N ASP A 174 -3.28 0.32 2.39
CA ASP A 174 -3.99 -0.71 3.15
C ASP A 174 -5.43 -0.90 2.63
N ALA A 175 -6.14 0.20 2.36
CA ALA A 175 -7.48 0.16 1.79
C ALA A 175 -7.50 -0.38 0.35
N LEU A 176 -6.54 0.03 -0.48
CA LEU A 176 -6.43 -0.47 -1.86
C LEU A 176 -6.13 -1.97 -1.89
N TYR A 177 -5.28 -2.45 -0.99
CA TYR A 177 -4.99 -3.87 -0.86
C TYR A 177 -6.23 -4.66 -0.42
N ALA A 178 -6.97 -4.19 0.59
CA ALA A 178 -8.22 -4.81 1.02
C ALA A 178 -9.27 -4.83 -0.11
N TYR A 179 -9.36 -3.75 -0.89
CA TYR A 179 -10.19 -3.71 -2.09
C TYR A 179 -9.77 -4.80 -3.10
N CYS A 180 -8.47 -4.95 -3.36
CA CYS A 180 -7.96 -5.98 -4.26
C CYS A 180 -8.27 -7.39 -3.75
N GLN A 181 -8.17 -7.64 -2.44
CA GLN A 181 -8.56 -8.91 -1.82
C GLN A 181 -10.04 -9.23 -2.06
N GLY A 182 -10.93 -8.26 -1.88
CA GLY A 182 -12.35 -8.42 -2.20
C GLY A 182 -12.57 -8.70 -3.69
N LYS A 183 -11.91 -7.91 -4.56
CA LYS A 183 -12.04 -8.01 -6.03
C LYS A 183 -11.61 -9.37 -6.58
N VAL A 184 -10.52 -9.96 -6.06
CA VAL A 184 -10.05 -11.28 -6.52
C VAL A 184 -10.85 -12.44 -5.92
N SER A 185 -11.49 -12.21 -4.78
CA SER A 185 -12.38 -13.19 -4.13
C SER A 185 -13.78 -13.22 -4.74
N GLU A 186 -14.24 -12.10 -5.31
CA GLU A 186 -15.50 -12.03 -6.06
C GLU A 186 -15.38 -12.86 -7.35
N ALA A 187 -16.21 -13.90 -7.47
CA ALA A 187 -16.26 -14.72 -8.68
C ALA A 187 -16.60 -13.86 -9.90
N ARG A 188 -15.84 -14.03 -11.00
CA ARG A 188 -16.12 -13.34 -12.27
C ARG A 188 -17.59 -13.64 -12.67
N PRO A 189 -18.43 -12.61 -12.90
CA PRO A 189 -19.81 -12.84 -13.29
C PRO A 189 -19.84 -13.68 -14.57
N ARG A 190 -20.71 -14.70 -14.60
CA ARG A 190 -20.92 -15.50 -15.82
C ARG A 190 -21.33 -14.55 -16.97
N PRO A 191 -20.91 -14.82 -18.22
CA PRO A 191 -21.38 -14.04 -19.36
C PRO A 191 -22.92 -14.01 -19.37
N GLY A 192 -23.51 -12.80 -19.42
CA GLY A 192 -24.97 -12.62 -19.36
C GLY A 192 -25.57 -12.51 -17.95
N ALA A 193 -24.77 -12.61 -16.89
CA ALA A 193 -25.26 -12.30 -15.55
C ALA A 193 -25.66 -10.82 -15.45
N PRO A 194 -26.82 -10.49 -14.84
CA PRO A 194 -27.22 -9.10 -14.63
C PRO A 194 -26.09 -8.36 -13.91
N ARG A 195 -25.72 -7.16 -14.40
CA ARG A 195 -24.80 -6.29 -13.65
C ARG A 195 -25.39 -6.14 -12.25
N PRO A 196 -24.62 -6.42 -11.17
CA PRO A 196 -25.15 -6.31 -9.83
C PRO A 196 -25.69 -4.88 -9.65
N ARG A 197 -27.02 -4.74 -9.54
CA ARG A 197 -27.65 -3.47 -9.20
C ARG A 197 -27.09 -3.08 -7.84
N LEU A 198 -26.38 -1.95 -7.79
CA LEU A 198 -25.69 -1.36 -6.65
C LEU A 198 -26.10 -2.00 -5.30
N ARG A 199 -25.31 -3.00 -4.86
CA ARG A 199 -25.41 -3.65 -3.55
C ARG A 199 -24.84 -2.76 -2.43
N TYR A 200 -25.09 -1.46 -2.48
CA TYR A 200 -24.57 -0.51 -1.49
C TYR A 200 -24.99 -0.92 -0.07
N ILE A 201 -26.28 -1.25 0.12
CA ILE A 201 -26.85 -1.63 1.42
C ILE A 201 -26.26 -2.94 1.96
N GLN A 202 -26.10 -3.97 1.12
CA GLN A 202 -25.53 -5.25 1.57
C GLN A 202 -24.05 -5.14 1.97
N ARG A 203 -23.24 -4.35 1.24
CA ARG A 203 -21.82 -4.15 1.59
C ARG A 203 -21.64 -3.39 2.91
N VAL A 204 -22.52 -2.42 3.19
CA VAL A 204 -22.51 -1.66 4.45
C VAL A 204 -22.84 -2.57 5.63
N ASN A 205 -23.84 -3.46 5.51
CA ASN A 205 -24.21 -4.36 6.62
C ASN A 205 -23.09 -5.33 6.99
N THR A 206 -22.33 -5.87 6.02
CA THR A 206 -21.17 -6.73 6.30
C THR A 206 -20.09 -6.06 7.16
N HIS A 207 -19.98 -4.73 7.19
CA HIS A 207 -19.02 -4.03 8.05
C HIS A 207 -19.55 -3.80 9.47
N LEU A 208 -20.87 -3.80 9.66
CA LEU A 208 -21.53 -3.49 10.95
C LEU A 208 -21.80 -4.76 11.78
N GLU A 209 -22.00 -5.91 11.13
CA GLU A 209 -22.29 -7.20 11.81
C GLU A 209 -21.08 -7.79 12.57
N HIS A 210 -19.88 -7.20 12.44
CA HIS A 210 -18.66 -7.65 13.12
C HIS A 210 -18.35 -6.94 14.46
N ASP A 211 -19.20 -6.00 14.90
CA ASP A 211 -18.99 -5.25 16.15
C ASP A 211 -19.94 -5.66 17.31
N GLU A 212 -20.80 -6.66 17.13
CA GLU A 212 -21.69 -7.19 18.20
C GLU A 212 -21.24 -8.54 18.80
N GLY A 213 -19.93 -8.82 18.86
CA GLY A 213 -19.39 -10.07 19.42
C GLY A 213 -18.20 -9.87 20.36
#